data_AF-A0AAN7CQ96-F1
#
_entry.id   AF-A0AAN7CQ96-F1
#
_cell.length_a   1.000
_cell.length_b   1.000
_cell.length_c   1.000
_cell.angle_alpha   90.00
_cell.angle_beta   90.00
_cell.angle_gamma   90.00
#
_symmetry.space_group_name_H-M   'P 1'
#
loop_
_entity.id
_entity.type
_entity.pdbx_description
1 polymer ?
#
loop_
_entity_poly.entity_id
_entity_poly.type
_entity_poly.pdbx_seq_one_letter_code
_entity_poly.pdbx_strand_id
1 'polypeptide(L)'
;MLAFSEYAAASLADSAAESLYLTLGFQIAARRDGYPNTHYLDSRKESPGIVSAFDPLPTRNFAGLLQSCPTAIASLTSLKIVLNECLCHHPVDFRDYPPLCCYDDVEHEPYPNGIRARCAQYHGSKHRRPLLDPVLSGPDSTSSMLVAQALLTSWYDATVHLSSYVRPGRLALSLVCDINHQHEYTLEAGQLAIAPLALLPPLKDCHIRLYKRWDRALQWLAESTALQACPKPSPLRLIPAKAPSALVNLPRELRLLILEYTDLVTPRKEVTWCRRYRRYYQKPRDPETASIEESYPYERLATSHFLREFVPANCLAHLRFLELVFPPYWPHSWPVDDHPAIVDWRDTVNWLRGKIDAPALTIRVVFADFLQNPAGSRSGTTKDEGKQIVRGYIHVI
;
A
#
# COMPACT_ATOMS: atom_id res chain seq x y z
N MET A 1 23.26 -9.02 -40.33
CA MET A 1 23.54 -8.14 -41.48
C MET A 1 22.20 -7.54 -41.88
N LEU A 2 22.01 -6.26 -41.54
CA LEU A 2 20.92 -5.32 -41.88
C LEU A 2 19.48 -5.72 -41.49
N ALA A 3 18.59 -4.86 -40.98
CA ALA A 3 18.61 -3.55 -40.34
C ALA A 3 17.12 -3.26 -40.05
N PHE A 4 16.67 -3.17 -38.80
CA PHE A 4 15.36 -2.57 -38.42
C PHE A 4 15.42 -2.23 -36.92
N SER A 5 16.18 -1.19 -36.62
CA SER A 5 16.26 -0.53 -35.32
C SER A 5 16.29 0.96 -35.63
N GLU A 6 15.12 1.56 -35.81
CA GLU A 6 14.87 3.01 -35.90
C GLU A 6 13.44 3.23 -36.41
N TYR A 7 12.43 3.28 -35.52
CA TYR A 7 11.13 3.91 -35.85
C TYR A 7 10.32 4.40 -34.64
N ALA A 8 10.91 4.47 -33.45
CA ALA A 8 10.24 5.02 -32.25
C ALA A 8 10.93 6.26 -31.65
N ALA A 9 12.04 6.73 -32.23
CA ALA A 9 12.83 7.83 -31.70
C ALA A 9 12.73 9.15 -32.50
N ALA A 10 11.93 9.22 -33.56
CA ALA A 10 11.97 10.33 -34.53
C ALA A 10 10.67 11.16 -34.67
N SER A 11 9.83 11.25 -33.64
CA SER A 11 8.61 12.10 -33.70
C SER A 11 8.48 13.06 -32.51
N LEU A 12 9.59 13.50 -31.92
CA LEU A 12 9.63 14.52 -30.87
C LEU A 12 10.91 15.37 -31.02
N ALA A 13 11.06 16.01 -32.18
CA ALA A 13 12.09 17.03 -32.40
C ALA A 13 11.61 18.01 -33.48
N ASP A 14 10.66 18.89 -33.11
CA ASP A 14 10.60 20.29 -33.58
C ASP A 14 9.38 21.01 -32.99
N SER A 15 9.57 21.63 -31.82
CA SER A 15 9.20 23.04 -31.59
C SER A 15 9.69 23.43 -30.20
N ALA A 16 10.45 24.52 -30.15
CA ALA A 16 11.02 25.06 -28.94
C ALA A 16 9.93 25.70 -28.07
N ALA A 17 9.70 25.11 -26.89
CA ALA A 17 9.15 25.80 -25.73
C ALA A 17 9.77 25.16 -24.47
N GLU A 18 10.35 26.00 -23.61
CA GLU A 18 11.00 25.59 -22.35
C GLU A 18 10.09 24.69 -21.51
N SER A 19 10.42 23.41 -21.41
CA SER A 19 9.73 22.45 -20.56
C SER A 19 10.57 22.15 -19.32
N LEU A 20 10.15 22.69 -18.19
CA LEU A 20 10.63 22.30 -16.87
C LEU A 20 10.25 20.84 -16.62
N TYR A 21 11.23 19.92 -16.63
CA TYR A 21 10.99 18.51 -16.33
C TYR A 21 10.64 18.33 -14.85
N LEU A 22 9.38 17.99 -14.56
CA LEU A 22 8.96 17.42 -13.29
C LEU A 22 9.68 16.09 -13.10
N THR A 23 10.58 16.02 -12.10
CA THR A 23 11.22 14.75 -11.71
C THR A 23 10.23 13.96 -10.87
N LEU A 24 9.34 13.21 -11.53
CA LEU A 24 8.49 12.22 -10.90
C LEU A 24 9.33 10.98 -10.58
N GLY A 25 9.51 10.69 -9.30
CA GLY A 25 10.09 9.41 -8.85
C GLY A 25 9.07 8.29 -9.05
N PHE A 26 9.20 7.52 -10.13
CA PHE A 26 8.36 6.36 -10.38
C PHE A 26 8.92 5.12 -9.67
N GLN A 27 8.13 4.49 -8.81
CA GLN A 27 8.44 3.17 -8.27
C GLN A 27 7.54 2.13 -8.95
N ILE A 28 7.99 1.62 -10.11
CA ILE A 28 7.37 0.46 -10.78
C ILE A 28 8.00 -0.79 -10.17
N ALA A 29 7.25 -1.50 -9.33
CA ALA A 29 7.67 -2.80 -8.82
C ALA A 29 7.23 -3.90 -9.80
N ALA A 30 8.10 -4.30 -10.72
CA ALA A 30 7.97 -5.55 -11.45
C ALA A 30 8.85 -6.62 -10.77
N ARG A 31 8.25 -7.73 -10.32
CA ARG A 31 8.98 -8.85 -9.73
C ARG A 31 9.33 -9.88 -10.80
N ARG A 32 10.54 -10.40 -10.64
CA ARG A 32 11.29 -11.36 -11.44
C ARG A 32 10.65 -12.75 -11.41
N ASP A 33 10.10 -13.20 -12.53
CA ASP A 33 9.93 -14.63 -12.79
C ASP A 33 11.17 -15.12 -13.56
N GLY A 34 11.83 -16.15 -13.00
CA GLY A 34 13.12 -16.61 -13.46
C GLY A 34 13.05 -17.42 -14.74
N TYR A 35 13.77 -16.98 -15.78
CA TYR A 35 14.46 -17.84 -16.73
C TYR A 35 15.81 -17.22 -17.10
N PRO A 36 16.85 -18.04 -17.41
CA PRO A 36 18.21 -17.57 -17.56
C PRO A 36 18.46 -17.12 -19.00
N ASN A 37 18.83 -15.84 -19.16
CA ASN A 37 19.60 -15.21 -20.23
C ASN A 37 18.95 -13.91 -20.72
N THR A 38 19.31 -12.80 -20.09
CA THR A 38 19.34 -11.45 -20.71
C THR A 38 20.11 -10.52 -19.78
N HIS A 39 21.19 -9.93 -20.29
CA HIS A 39 21.91 -8.84 -19.62
C HIS A 39 21.09 -7.55 -19.68
N TYR A 40 21.02 -6.81 -18.57
CA TYR A 40 20.50 -5.44 -18.53
C TYR A 40 21.49 -4.52 -17.82
N LEU A 41 21.66 -3.33 -18.41
CA LEU A 41 22.49 -2.22 -17.94
C LEU A 41 21.88 -1.57 -16.69
N ASP A 42 22.75 -1.36 -15.71
CA ASP A 42 22.47 -0.78 -14.41
C ASP A 42 22.59 0.75 -14.44
N SER A 43 21.55 1.42 -13.95
CA SER A 43 21.65 2.79 -13.48
C SER A 43 20.57 3.04 -12.43
N ARG A 44 20.73 2.48 -11.23
CA ARG A 44 19.94 2.86 -10.05
C ARG A 44 20.59 4.02 -9.28
N LYS A 45 19.83 5.10 -9.11
CA LYS A 45 19.92 5.97 -7.92
C LYS A 45 18.76 5.60 -7.00
N GLU A 46 19.00 4.72 -6.05
CA GLU A 46 18.08 4.47 -4.93
C GLU A 46 18.09 5.68 -3.99
N SER A 47 16.92 6.05 -3.46
CA SER A 47 16.82 7.00 -2.35
C SER A 47 17.49 6.39 -1.10
N PRO A 48 18.34 7.13 -0.38
CA PRO A 48 19.07 6.59 0.75
C PRO A 48 18.09 6.35 1.92
N GLY A 49 17.89 5.08 2.32
CA GLY A 49 17.44 4.78 3.68
C GLY A 49 16.37 3.70 3.90
N ILE A 50 15.90 2.96 2.89
CA ILE A 50 14.96 1.84 3.14
C ILE A 50 15.74 0.55 3.37
N VAL A 51 15.98 0.18 4.63
CA VAL A 51 16.47 -1.16 4.99
C VAL A 51 15.27 -2.08 5.17
N SER A 52 15.17 -3.12 4.35
CA SER A 52 14.13 -4.15 4.45
C SER A 52 14.78 -5.49 4.73
N ALA A 53 14.66 -6.01 5.95
CA ALA A 53 15.15 -7.33 6.31
C ALA A 53 14.11 -8.40 5.90
N PHE A 54 14.38 -9.18 4.86
CA PHE A 54 13.52 -10.29 4.44
C PHE A 54 14.30 -11.60 4.32
N ASP A 55 14.38 -12.35 5.42
CA ASP A 55 14.73 -13.77 5.37
C ASP A 55 13.48 -14.66 5.55
N PRO A 56 13.46 -15.88 4.98
CA PRO A 56 12.46 -16.88 5.30
C PRO A 56 12.56 -17.30 6.78
N LEU A 57 11.43 -17.67 7.39
CA LEU A 57 11.46 -18.34 8.72
C LEU A 57 12.13 -19.72 8.57
N PRO A 58 12.91 -20.19 9.56
CA PRO A 58 13.09 -19.62 10.91
C PRO A 58 14.25 -18.61 11.04
N THR A 59 14.98 -18.28 9.98
CA THR A 59 16.24 -17.51 10.08
C THR A 59 16.06 -16.00 10.05
N ARG A 60 14.87 -15.47 10.36
CA ARG A 60 14.71 -14.02 10.51
C ARG A 60 15.47 -13.56 11.74
N ASN A 61 16.69 -13.14 11.51
CA ASN A 61 17.49 -12.44 12.48
C ASN A 61 17.54 -10.97 12.09
N PHE A 62 17.67 -10.11 13.10
CA PHE A 62 17.96 -8.71 12.88
C PHE A 62 19.47 -8.48 12.71
N ALA A 63 20.25 -9.48 12.29
CA ALA A 63 21.70 -9.40 12.29
C ALA A 63 22.19 -8.25 11.40
N GLY A 64 21.59 -8.05 10.22
CA GLY A 64 21.95 -6.91 9.36
C GLY A 64 21.70 -5.55 10.01
N LEU A 65 20.62 -5.43 10.81
CA LEU A 65 20.33 -4.21 11.55
C LEU A 65 21.29 -4.03 12.74
N LEU A 66 21.60 -5.12 13.46
CA LEU A 66 22.55 -5.15 14.58
C LEU A 66 24.01 -4.91 14.14
N GLN A 67 24.35 -5.24 12.89
CA GLN A 67 25.66 -5.01 12.29
C GLN A 67 25.78 -3.63 11.62
N SER A 68 24.68 -2.89 11.50
CA SER A 68 24.69 -1.56 10.89
C SER A 68 25.51 -0.59 11.74
N CYS A 69 26.32 0.25 11.10
CA CYS A 69 27.15 1.21 11.84
C CYS A 69 26.27 2.29 12.50
N PRO A 70 26.70 2.86 13.65
CA PRO A 70 25.99 3.92 14.37
C PRO A 70 25.54 5.08 13.48
N THR A 71 26.41 5.50 12.55
CA THR A 71 26.15 6.63 11.64
C THR A 71 25.02 6.32 10.66
N ALA A 72 24.95 5.10 10.14
CA ALA A 72 23.87 4.68 9.25
C ALA A 72 22.52 4.67 9.99
N ILE A 73 22.47 4.10 11.19
CA ILE A 73 21.26 4.07 12.01
C ILE A 73 20.81 5.49 12.39
N ALA A 74 21.74 6.34 12.83
CA ALA A 74 21.46 7.73 13.18
C ALA A 74 20.96 8.56 11.98
N SER A 75 21.21 8.12 10.75
CA SER A 75 20.78 8.78 9.52
C SER A 75 19.35 8.41 9.09
N LEU A 76 18.80 7.30 9.59
CA LEU A 76 17.49 6.78 9.19
C LEU A 76 16.38 7.81 9.44
N THR A 77 15.55 8.00 8.43
CA THR A 77 14.34 8.84 8.48
C THR A 77 13.06 8.00 8.37
N SER A 78 13.16 6.79 7.81
CA SER A 78 12.06 5.85 7.70
C SER A 78 12.57 4.42 7.87
N LEU A 79 11.83 3.59 8.60
CA LEU A 79 12.13 2.17 8.76
C LEU A 79 10.83 1.37 8.77
N LYS A 80 10.76 0.32 7.95
CA LYS A 80 9.65 -0.64 7.96
C LYS A 80 10.15 -1.98 8.46
N ILE A 81 9.61 -2.42 9.60
CA ILE A 81 9.89 -3.72 10.20
C ILE A 81 8.70 -4.64 9.94
N VAL A 82 8.98 -5.81 9.38
CA VAL A 82 7.99 -6.85 9.12
C VAL A 82 8.40 -8.11 9.88
N LEU A 83 7.86 -8.29 11.09
CA LEU A 83 8.10 -9.48 11.92
C LEU A 83 7.45 -10.70 11.29
N ASN A 84 6.20 -10.53 10.89
CA ASN A 84 5.52 -11.39 9.95
C ASN A 84 4.52 -10.54 9.16
N GLU A 85 4.13 -11.02 7.99
CA GLU A 85 3.04 -10.42 7.25
C GLU A 85 2.30 -11.57 6.59
N CYS A 86 1.02 -11.68 6.89
CA CYS A 86 0.10 -12.58 6.21
C CYS A 86 -0.17 -12.01 4.82
N LEU A 87 0.82 -12.13 3.94
CA LEU A 87 0.68 -11.90 2.52
C LEU A 87 0.10 -13.16 1.90
N CYS A 88 -1.22 -13.17 1.87
CA CYS A 88 -1.98 -13.82 0.82
C CYS A 88 -1.42 -13.28 -0.50
N HIS A 89 -1.04 -14.15 -1.45
CA HIS A 89 -0.64 -13.69 -2.78
C HIS A 89 -1.73 -12.78 -3.36
N HIS A 90 -1.32 -11.88 -4.26
CA HIS A 90 -2.25 -11.44 -5.29
C HIS A 90 -2.92 -12.69 -5.89
N PRO A 91 -4.23 -12.62 -6.21
CA PRO A 91 -4.97 -13.73 -6.78
C PRO A 91 -4.16 -14.35 -7.92
N VAL A 92 -3.61 -15.54 -7.65
CA VAL A 92 -2.94 -16.35 -8.66
C VAL A 92 -4.05 -16.81 -9.61
N ASP A 93 -3.74 -16.95 -10.89
CA ASP A 93 -4.70 -17.38 -11.91
C ASP A 93 -5.57 -18.55 -11.39
N PHE A 94 -6.88 -18.34 -11.37
CA PHE A 94 -7.91 -19.24 -10.82
C PHE A 94 -7.90 -20.62 -11.46
N ARG A 95 -7.24 -20.77 -12.61
CA ARG A 95 -7.10 -22.06 -13.31
C ARG A 95 -6.23 -23.04 -12.53
N ASP A 96 -5.27 -22.55 -11.76
CA ASP A 96 -4.35 -23.41 -11.01
C ASP A 96 -4.74 -23.57 -9.54
N TYR A 97 -5.60 -22.70 -9.00
CA TYR A 97 -5.89 -22.65 -7.57
C TYR A 97 -7.33 -22.24 -7.25
N PRO A 98 -7.98 -22.85 -6.24
CA PRO A 98 -9.28 -22.40 -5.77
C PRO A 98 -9.19 -20.96 -5.22
N PRO A 99 -10.16 -20.07 -5.54
CA PRO A 99 -10.12 -18.63 -5.22
C PRO A 99 -10.12 -18.32 -3.72
N LEU A 100 -10.31 -19.33 -2.87
CA LEU A 100 -10.47 -19.23 -1.42
C LEU A 100 -9.18 -19.52 -0.64
N CYS A 101 -7.99 -19.46 -1.26
CA CYS A 101 -6.79 -19.95 -0.59
C CYS A 101 -6.51 -19.25 0.75
N CYS A 102 -6.91 -17.99 0.94
CA CYS A 102 -6.36 -17.24 2.06
C CYS A 102 -7.39 -16.95 3.13
N TYR A 103 -7.11 -17.50 4.33
CA TYR A 103 -7.55 -17.25 5.72
C TYR A 103 -8.71 -16.28 6.02
N ASP A 104 -8.91 -15.25 5.20
CA ASP A 104 -9.96 -14.26 5.38
C ASP A 104 -11.36 -14.90 5.20
N ASP A 105 -11.71 -15.45 4.03
CA ASP A 105 -13.10 -15.93 3.84
C ASP A 105 -13.32 -17.35 4.34
N VAL A 106 -12.24 -18.07 4.62
CA VAL A 106 -12.26 -19.48 5.03
C VAL A 106 -13.09 -19.72 6.28
N GLU A 107 -13.10 -18.78 7.23
CA GLU A 107 -13.87 -18.92 8.48
C GLU A 107 -15.38 -18.79 8.29
N HIS A 108 -15.82 -18.20 7.18
CA HIS A 108 -17.23 -18.11 6.80
C HIS A 108 -17.64 -19.22 5.82
N GLU A 109 -16.67 -20.02 5.36
CA GLU A 109 -16.93 -21.16 4.50
C GLU A 109 -17.42 -22.35 5.34
N PRO A 110 -18.31 -23.21 4.81
CA PRO A 110 -18.83 -24.37 5.53
C PRO A 110 -17.75 -25.41 5.88
N TYR A 111 -16.57 -25.34 5.24
CA TYR A 111 -15.47 -26.30 5.43
C TYR A 111 -14.10 -25.61 5.58
N PRO A 112 -13.88 -24.85 6.67
CA PRO A 112 -12.67 -24.04 6.85
C PRO A 112 -11.40 -24.88 6.81
N ASN A 113 -11.43 -26.05 7.44
CA ASN A 113 -10.28 -26.96 7.53
C ASN A 113 -9.89 -27.54 6.16
N GLY A 114 -10.87 -27.82 5.29
CA GLY A 114 -10.60 -28.35 3.94
C GLY A 114 -9.95 -27.33 3.02
N ILE A 115 -10.25 -26.04 3.21
CA ILE A 115 -9.61 -24.95 2.47
C ILE A 115 -8.22 -24.65 3.05
N ARG A 116 -8.07 -24.64 4.39
CA ARG A 116 -6.77 -24.51 5.06
C ARG A 116 -5.81 -25.61 4.63
N ALA A 117 -6.27 -26.87 4.59
CA ALA A 117 -5.46 -28.01 4.16
C ALA A 117 -5.03 -27.89 2.69
N ARG A 118 -5.96 -27.52 1.78
CA ARG A 118 -5.63 -27.28 0.37
C ARG A 118 -4.64 -26.14 0.22
N CYS A 119 -4.85 -25.00 0.89
CA CYS A 119 -3.92 -23.89 0.77
C CYS A 119 -2.53 -24.23 1.33
N ALA A 120 -2.45 -24.95 2.46
CA ALA A 120 -1.19 -25.44 3.00
C ALA A 120 -0.48 -26.41 2.03
N GLN A 121 -1.23 -27.28 1.35
CA GLN A 121 -0.70 -28.22 0.36
C GLN A 121 -0.12 -27.51 -0.86
N TYR A 122 -0.83 -26.52 -1.41
CA TYR A 122 -0.44 -25.85 -2.66
C TYR A 122 0.51 -24.66 -2.46
N HIS A 123 0.52 -24.07 -1.26
CA HIS A 123 1.19 -22.80 -1.01
C HIS A 123 1.99 -22.79 0.31
N GLY A 124 2.28 -23.94 0.90
CA GLY A 124 3.02 -24.04 2.16
C GLY A 124 4.37 -23.31 2.17
N SER A 125 5.02 -23.18 1.00
CA SER A 125 6.26 -22.41 0.84
C SER A 125 6.05 -20.93 0.52
N LYS A 126 4.84 -20.54 0.10
CA LYS A 126 4.56 -19.20 -0.41
C LYS A 126 3.77 -18.35 0.60
N HIS A 127 2.88 -18.95 1.40
CA HIS A 127 2.20 -18.21 2.46
C HIS A 127 3.04 -18.10 3.72
N ARG A 128 3.07 -16.89 4.26
CA ARG A 128 3.49 -16.66 5.63
C ARG A 128 2.25 -16.71 6.51
N ARG A 129 2.27 -17.63 7.47
CA ARG A 129 1.23 -17.77 8.48
C ARG A 129 1.30 -16.62 9.48
N PRO A 130 0.18 -16.25 10.12
CA PRO A 130 0.21 -15.34 11.26
C PRO A 130 1.12 -15.87 12.36
N LEU A 131 1.62 -14.97 13.22
CA LEU A 131 2.25 -15.37 14.46
C LEU A 131 1.25 -16.20 15.28
N LEU A 132 1.72 -17.27 15.92
CA LEU A 132 0.89 -18.19 16.70
C LEU A 132 -0.15 -18.98 15.87
N ASP A 133 0.03 -19.10 14.55
CA ASP A 133 -0.78 -20.06 13.80
C ASP A 133 -0.35 -21.50 14.20
N PRO A 134 -1.26 -22.38 14.66
CA PRO A 134 -0.92 -23.77 14.94
C PRO A 134 -0.37 -24.43 13.68
N VAL A 135 0.80 -25.07 13.82
CA VAL A 135 1.34 -25.90 12.76
C VAL A 135 0.42 -27.11 12.64
N LEU A 136 -0.43 -27.14 11.61
CA LEU A 136 -1.33 -28.24 11.24
C LEU A 136 -0.73 -29.66 11.24
N SER A 137 0.57 -29.83 11.47
CA SER A 137 1.28 -31.10 11.37
C SER A 137 1.67 -31.71 12.73
N GLY A 138 1.28 -31.14 13.87
CA GLY A 138 1.52 -31.78 15.17
C GLY A 138 0.73 -31.17 16.34
N PRO A 139 0.43 -31.95 17.39
CA PRO A 139 -0.32 -31.49 18.57
C PRO A 139 0.43 -30.47 19.45
N ASP A 140 1.68 -30.14 19.13
CA ASP A 140 2.54 -29.33 20.00
C ASP A 140 2.40 -27.83 19.70
N SER A 141 1.31 -27.22 20.20
CA SER A 141 1.10 -25.77 20.22
C SER A 141 2.29 -25.01 20.82
N THR A 142 2.99 -25.63 21.76
CA THR A 142 4.25 -25.16 22.38
C THR A 142 5.30 -24.75 21.35
N SER A 143 5.39 -25.44 20.21
CA SER A 143 6.39 -25.13 19.19
C SER A 143 6.18 -23.76 18.53
N SER A 144 4.93 -23.42 18.19
CA SER A 144 4.60 -22.14 17.54
C SER A 144 4.87 -20.95 18.47
N MET A 145 4.55 -21.11 19.75
CA MET A 145 4.83 -20.10 20.78
C MET A 145 6.33 -19.86 20.96
N LEU A 146 7.16 -20.91 21.04
CA LEU A 146 8.61 -20.77 21.18
C LEU A 146 9.24 -20.05 19.97
N VAL A 147 8.79 -20.37 18.75
CA VAL A 147 9.26 -19.69 17.53
C VAL A 147 8.85 -18.22 17.54
N ALA A 148 7.60 -17.93 17.93
CA ALA A 148 7.13 -16.56 18.07
C ALA A 148 7.95 -15.78 19.12
N GLN A 149 8.20 -16.39 20.29
CA GLN A 149 8.97 -15.80 21.36
C GLN A 149 10.41 -15.50 20.93
N ALA A 150 11.08 -16.44 20.26
CA ALA A 150 12.45 -16.22 19.76
C ALA A 150 12.52 -15.03 18.77
N LEU A 151 11.55 -14.93 17.86
CA LEU A 151 11.45 -13.80 16.93
C LEU A 151 11.23 -12.46 17.66
N LEU A 152 10.33 -12.46 18.65
CA LEU A 152 10.00 -11.26 19.43
C LEU A 152 11.17 -10.82 20.33
N THR A 153 11.91 -11.76 20.90
CA THR A 153 13.17 -11.48 21.62
C THR A 153 14.20 -10.86 20.70
N SER A 154 14.40 -11.42 19.50
CA SER A 154 15.34 -10.85 18.53
C SER A 154 14.94 -9.43 18.09
N TRP A 155 13.63 -9.16 17.96
CA TRP A 155 13.12 -7.82 17.69
C TRP A 155 13.37 -6.86 18.86
N TYR A 156 13.21 -7.32 20.10
CA TYR A 156 13.54 -6.54 21.29
C TYR A 156 15.02 -6.12 21.27
N ASP A 157 15.93 -7.06 21.05
CA ASP A 157 17.38 -6.80 21.00
C ASP A 157 17.74 -5.80 19.89
N ALA A 158 17.14 -5.96 18.72
CA ALA A 158 17.30 -5.03 17.60
C ALA A 158 16.85 -3.61 17.96
N THR A 159 15.78 -3.49 18.74
CA THR A 159 15.24 -2.21 19.16
C THR A 159 16.09 -1.54 20.24
N VAL A 160 16.66 -2.31 21.17
CA VAL A 160 17.67 -1.83 22.13
C VAL A 160 18.89 -1.26 21.37
N HIS A 161 19.32 -1.93 20.31
CA HIS A 161 20.40 -1.42 19.47
C HIS A 161 20.01 -0.12 18.75
N LEU A 162 18.80 -0.06 18.16
CA LEU A 162 18.28 1.13 17.50
C LEU A 162 18.18 2.33 18.46
N SER A 163 17.67 2.13 19.68
CA SER A 163 17.42 3.22 20.62
C SER A 163 18.68 3.99 21.01
N SER A 164 19.84 3.33 20.93
CA SER A 164 21.14 3.94 21.24
C SER A 164 21.60 4.96 20.18
N TYR A 165 21.06 4.91 18.96
CA TYR A 165 21.55 5.71 17.83
C TYR A 165 20.48 6.57 17.14
N VAL A 166 19.22 6.19 17.26
CA VAL A 166 18.11 6.96 16.68
C VAL A 166 18.00 8.32 17.40
N ARG A 167 17.78 9.39 16.62
CA ARG A 167 17.54 10.73 17.18
C ARG A 167 16.05 10.95 17.43
N PRO A 168 15.65 11.58 18.56
CA PRO A 168 14.26 11.96 18.80
C PRO A 168 13.66 12.79 17.65
N GLY A 169 12.42 12.48 17.27
CA GLY A 169 11.64 13.19 16.26
C GLY A 169 12.09 12.97 14.81
N ARG A 170 13.08 12.08 14.55
CA ARG A 170 13.63 11.87 13.22
C ARG A 170 13.02 10.67 12.48
N LEU A 171 12.89 9.54 13.17
CA LEU A 171 12.53 8.27 12.56
C LEU A 171 11.01 8.12 12.43
N ALA A 172 10.52 7.84 11.22
CA ALA A 172 9.19 7.31 10.99
C ALA A 172 9.24 5.78 10.93
N LEU A 173 8.53 5.08 11.83
CA LEU A 173 8.58 3.63 11.94
C LEU A 173 7.25 3.00 11.48
N SER A 174 7.31 1.92 10.70
CA SER A 174 6.16 1.05 10.43
C SER A 174 6.46 -0.38 10.88
N LEU A 175 5.71 -0.88 11.87
CA LEU A 175 5.76 -2.25 12.35
C LEU A 175 4.59 -3.07 11.78
N VAL A 176 4.89 -4.22 11.18
CA VAL A 176 3.90 -5.20 10.74
C VAL A 176 4.19 -6.54 11.40
N CYS A 177 3.22 -7.05 12.15
CA CYS A 177 3.26 -8.33 12.84
C CYS A 177 1.84 -8.89 12.90
N ASP A 178 1.38 -9.61 11.87
CA ASP A 178 0.04 -10.18 11.89
C ASP A 178 -0.03 -11.36 12.88
N ILE A 179 -0.85 -11.26 13.92
CA ILE A 179 -1.02 -12.29 14.96
C ILE A 179 -2.33 -13.04 14.72
N ASN A 180 -2.34 -14.35 14.97
CA ASN A 180 -3.54 -15.17 14.91
C ASN A 180 -4.49 -14.80 16.05
N HIS A 181 -5.54 -14.03 15.76
CA HIS A 181 -6.53 -13.56 16.76
C HIS A 181 -7.29 -14.65 17.53
N GLN A 182 -7.29 -15.89 17.05
CA GLN A 182 -7.96 -17.02 17.72
C GLN A 182 -7.07 -17.71 18.76
N HIS A 183 -5.78 -17.34 18.83
CA HIS A 183 -4.87 -17.96 19.77
C HIS A 183 -5.08 -17.42 21.19
N GLU A 184 -4.97 -18.25 22.22
CA GLU A 184 -5.14 -17.81 23.62
C GLU A 184 -4.12 -16.72 24.03
N TYR A 185 -2.88 -16.84 23.57
CA TYR A 185 -1.80 -15.85 23.75
C TYR A 185 -1.80 -14.67 22.76
N THR A 186 -2.90 -14.40 22.04
CA THR A 186 -2.97 -13.31 21.04
C THR A 186 -2.56 -11.97 21.62
N LEU A 187 -3.15 -11.60 22.76
CA LEU A 187 -2.92 -10.29 23.37
C LEU A 187 -1.50 -10.16 23.92
N GLU A 188 -0.98 -11.23 24.52
CA GLU A 188 0.39 -11.29 25.04
C GLU A 188 1.43 -11.15 23.92
N ALA A 189 1.28 -11.89 22.82
CA ALA A 189 2.15 -11.73 21.65
C ALA A 189 2.04 -10.33 21.05
N GLY A 190 0.85 -9.72 21.05
CA GLY A 190 0.64 -8.33 20.67
C GLY A 190 1.48 -7.39 21.52
N GLN A 191 1.38 -7.52 22.85
CA GLN A 191 2.13 -6.72 23.81
C GLN A 191 3.65 -6.91 23.67
N LEU A 192 4.11 -8.15 23.49
CA LEU A 192 5.52 -8.44 23.27
C LEU A 192 6.04 -7.83 21.95
N ALA A 193 5.23 -7.79 20.91
CA ALA A 193 5.61 -7.18 19.62
C ALA A 193 5.79 -5.66 19.71
N ILE A 194 4.97 -4.98 20.52
CA ILE A 194 4.98 -3.52 20.64
C ILE A 194 5.83 -3.00 21.80
N ALA A 195 6.10 -3.82 22.84
CA ALA A 195 6.86 -3.41 24.01
C ALA A 195 8.23 -2.77 23.67
N PRO A 196 8.99 -3.25 22.67
CA PRO A 196 10.26 -2.62 22.29
C PRO A 196 10.12 -1.16 21.86
N LEU A 197 8.96 -0.74 21.35
CA LEU A 197 8.75 0.64 20.88
C LEU A 197 8.85 1.67 22.01
N ALA A 198 8.60 1.27 23.25
CA ALA A 198 8.78 2.14 24.42
C ALA A 198 10.26 2.45 24.73
N LEU A 199 11.19 1.66 24.17
CA LEU A 199 12.64 1.88 24.33
C LEU A 199 13.17 2.93 23.35
N LEU A 200 12.44 3.18 22.26
CA LEU A 200 12.87 4.14 21.25
C LEU A 200 12.68 5.57 21.77
N PRO A 201 13.54 6.52 21.37
CA PRO A 201 13.26 7.93 21.57
C PRO A 201 11.96 8.31 20.81
N PRO A 202 11.31 9.44 21.18
CA PRO A 202 10.07 9.86 20.53
C PRO A 202 10.21 9.83 19.00
N LEU A 203 9.29 9.13 18.32
CA LEU A 203 9.34 8.92 16.88
C LEU A 203 8.73 10.11 16.13
N LYS A 204 9.12 10.31 14.87
CA LYS A 204 8.45 11.29 13.99
C LYS A 204 7.01 10.87 13.67
N ASP A 205 6.86 9.59 13.39
CA ASP A 205 5.61 8.93 13.03
C ASP A 205 5.72 7.43 13.39
N CYS A 206 4.61 6.79 13.72
CA CYS A 206 4.60 5.38 14.13
C CYS A 206 3.34 4.70 13.61
N HIS A 207 3.52 3.69 12.77
CA HIS A 207 2.44 2.87 12.22
C HIS A 207 2.59 1.43 12.69
N ILE A 208 1.54 0.88 13.30
CA ILE A 208 1.56 -0.48 13.83
C ILE A 208 0.39 -1.26 13.24
N ARG A 209 0.69 -2.44 12.68
CA ARG A 209 -0.30 -3.44 12.28
C ARG A 209 -0.02 -4.74 13.01
N LEU A 210 -0.89 -5.07 13.96
CA LEU A 210 -0.83 -6.34 14.71
C LEU A 210 -1.74 -7.43 14.16
N TYR A 211 -2.66 -7.06 13.27
CA TYR A 211 -3.57 -8.00 12.64
C TYR A 211 -4.12 -7.41 11.34
N LYS A 212 -4.41 -8.28 10.37
CA LYS A 212 -4.98 -7.88 9.09
C LYS A 212 -6.44 -7.47 9.21
N ARG A 213 -7.20 -8.15 10.09
CA ARG A 213 -8.61 -7.86 10.32
C ARG A 213 -8.78 -6.98 11.54
N TRP A 214 -10.01 -6.50 11.69
CA TRP A 214 -10.40 -5.74 12.84
C TRP A 214 -10.50 -6.66 14.06
N ASP A 215 -9.54 -6.52 14.96
CA ASP A 215 -9.63 -7.01 16.34
C ASP A 215 -9.56 -5.80 17.26
N ARG A 216 -10.58 -5.61 18.09
CA ARG A 216 -10.71 -4.41 18.92
C ARG A 216 -9.56 -4.25 19.91
N ALA A 217 -9.11 -5.35 20.51
CA ALA A 217 -8.07 -5.32 21.54
C ALA A 217 -6.70 -5.03 20.91
N LEU A 218 -6.35 -5.73 19.83
CA LEU A 218 -5.10 -5.49 19.10
C LEU A 218 -5.07 -4.12 18.43
N GLN A 219 -6.20 -3.63 17.92
CA GLN A 219 -6.26 -2.27 17.36
C GLN A 219 -6.04 -1.22 18.44
N TRP A 220 -6.74 -1.32 19.57
CA TRP A 220 -6.55 -0.39 20.68
C TRP A 220 -5.09 -0.42 21.18
N LEU A 221 -4.49 -1.61 21.24
CA LEU A 221 -3.08 -1.79 21.61
C LEU A 221 -2.15 -1.08 20.61
N ALA A 222 -2.34 -1.30 19.32
CA ALA A 222 -1.56 -0.64 18.26
C ALA A 222 -1.72 0.89 18.29
N GLU A 223 -2.94 1.40 18.41
CA GLU A 223 -3.23 2.84 18.43
C GLU A 223 -2.65 3.52 19.67
N SER A 224 -2.88 2.95 20.86
CA SER A 224 -2.39 3.52 22.11
C SER A 224 -0.85 3.56 22.14
N THR A 225 -0.17 2.54 21.62
CA THR A 225 1.29 2.53 21.54
C THR A 225 1.83 3.47 20.49
N ALA A 226 1.20 3.57 19.32
CA ALA A 226 1.60 4.55 18.31
C ALA A 226 1.50 5.99 18.87
N LEU A 227 0.43 6.30 19.61
CA LEU A 227 0.24 7.59 20.27
C LEU A 227 1.27 7.86 21.38
N GLN A 228 1.73 6.83 22.08
CA GLN A 228 2.77 6.97 23.11
C GLN A 228 4.18 7.12 22.51
N ALA A 229 4.46 6.40 21.43
CA ALA A 229 5.76 6.42 20.76
C ALA A 229 6.00 7.74 20.03
N CYS A 230 4.94 8.41 19.57
CA CYS A 230 5.02 9.72 18.96
C CYS A 230 4.94 10.83 20.02
N PRO A 231 5.75 11.90 19.93
CA PRO A 231 5.63 13.04 20.83
C PRO A 231 4.24 13.64 20.67
N LYS A 232 3.56 13.86 21.80
CA LYS A 232 2.34 14.67 21.80
C LYS A 232 2.71 16.03 21.20
N PRO A 233 1.93 16.55 20.23
CA PRO A 233 2.17 17.88 19.71
C PRO A 233 2.23 18.82 20.91
N SER A 234 3.40 19.42 21.13
CA SER A 234 3.62 20.26 22.31
C SER A 234 2.56 21.36 22.28
N PRO A 235 1.69 21.47 23.31
CA PRO A 235 0.51 22.34 23.27
C PRO A 235 0.83 23.84 23.17
N LEU A 236 2.09 24.24 23.01
CA LEU A 236 2.57 25.60 23.23
C LEU A 236 3.51 26.14 22.15
N ARG A 237 3.35 25.72 20.89
CA ARG A 237 3.58 26.68 19.80
C ARG A 237 2.21 27.13 19.32
N LEU A 238 1.71 28.19 19.95
CA LEU A 238 0.71 29.09 19.36
C LEU A 238 1.23 29.46 17.97
N ILE A 239 0.84 28.68 16.98
CA ILE A 239 1.17 28.99 15.60
C ILE A 239 0.40 30.28 15.32
N PRO A 240 1.07 31.39 14.95
CA PRO A 240 0.36 32.62 14.62
C PRO A 240 -0.71 32.31 13.59
N ALA A 241 -1.89 32.92 13.76
CA ALA A 241 -3.20 32.61 13.15
C ALA A 241 -3.28 32.68 11.60
N LYS A 242 -2.16 32.56 10.90
CA LYS A 242 -2.05 32.46 9.43
C LYS A 242 -1.58 31.10 8.94
N ALA A 243 -1.44 30.10 9.81
CA ALA A 243 -0.97 28.79 9.38
C ALA A 243 -2.07 27.98 8.67
N PRO A 244 -1.68 27.24 7.63
CA PRO A 244 -2.61 26.45 6.83
C PRO A 244 -3.31 25.36 7.63
N SER A 245 -4.46 24.96 7.09
CA SER A 245 -5.52 24.11 7.64
C SER A 245 -5.08 23.15 8.75
N ALA A 246 -5.65 23.35 9.96
CA ALA A 246 -5.40 22.57 11.18
C ALA A 246 -5.48 21.04 11.01
N LEU A 247 -6.21 20.57 9.99
CA LEU A 247 -6.32 19.16 9.61
C LEU A 247 -4.98 18.48 9.30
N VAL A 248 -4.02 19.18 8.69
CA VAL A 248 -2.74 18.57 8.25
C VAL A 248 -1.81 18.29 9.45
N ASN A 249 -1.99 19.02 10.54
CA ASN A 249 -1.20 18.86 11.76
C ASN A 249 -1.74 17.77 12.70
N LEU A 250 -2.87 17.16 12.37
CA LEU A 250 -3.43 16.07 13.16
C LEU A 250 -2.62 14.78 12.95
N PRO A 251 -2.42 13.97 14.00
CA PRO A 251 -1.97 12.59 13.89
C PRO A 251 -2.73 11.85 12.78
N ARG A 252 -2.05 10.97 12.05
CA ARG A 252 -2.64 10.28 10.88
C ARG A 252 -3.90 9.51 11.27
N GLU A 253 -3.94 8.94 12.46
CA GLU A 253 -5.06 8.18 13.01
C GLU A 253 -6.30 9.06 13.13
N LEU A 254 -6.14 10.30 13.61
CA LEU A 254 -7.22 11.28 13.67
C LEU A 254 -7.61 11.78 12.29
N ARG A 255 -6.66 11.92 11.36
CA ARG A 255 -6.99 12.23 9.96
C ARG A 255 -7.78 11.10 9.31
N LEU A 256 -7.41 9.85 9.54
CA LEU A 256 -8.15 8.67 9.06
C LEU A 256 -9.51 8.55 9.73
N LEU A 257 -9.62 8.84 11.03
CA LEU A 257 -10.89 8.91 11.74
C LEU A 257 -11.78 10.01 11.15
N ILE A 258 -11.23 11.20 10.90
CA ILE A 258 -11.95 12.30 10.24
C ILE A 258 -12.38 11.87 8.85
N LEU A 259 -11.51 11.27 8.04
CA LEU A 259 -11.85 10.72 6.73
C LEU A 259 -12.87 9.57 6.81
N GLU A 260 -12.90 8.81 7.91
CA GLU A 260 -13.91 7.78 8.20
C GLU A 260 -15.28 8.38 8.52
N TYR A 261 -15.33 9.55 9.15
CA TYR A 261 -16.56 10.25 9.54
C TYR A 261 -17.00 11.35 8.58
N THR A 262 -16.14 11.80 7.68
CA THR A 262 -16.49 12.69 6.58
C THR A 262 -16.80 11.83 5.37
N ASP A 263 -17.98 11.97 4.79
CA ASP A 263 -18.42 11.34 3.53
C ASP A 263 -17.60 11.83 2.30
N LEU A 264 -16.30 12.10 2.46
CA LEU A 264 -15.31 12.42 1.42
C LEU A 264 -14.96 11.19 0.56
N VAL A 265 -15.77 10.14 0.62
CA VAL A 265 -15.77 9.02 -0.31
C VAL A 265 -16.62 9.41 -1.51
N THR A 266 -15.96 9.59 -2.66
CA THR A 266 -16.47 9.87 -4.02
C THR A 266 -17.94 10.34 -4.12
N PRO A 267 -18.22 11.54 -4.66
CA PRO A 267 -19.54 12.20 -4.62
C PRO A 267 -20.73 11.42 -5.19
N ARG A 268 -20.48 10.31 -5.90
CA ARG A 268 -21.51 9.54 -6.63
C ARG A 268 -21.83 8.17 -6.03
N LYS A 269 -21.28 7.80 -4.87
CA LYS A 269 -21.48 6.47 -4.25
C LYS A 269 -21.16 5.29 -5.20
N GLU A 270 -20.42 5.54 -6.28
CA GLU A 270 -20.01 4.53 -7.27
C GLU A 270 -19.19 3.43 -6.60
N VAL A 271 -18.43 3.81 -5.59
CA VAL A 271 -17.75 2.93 -4.66
C VAL A 271 -18.28 3.20 -3.27
N THR A 272 -18.94 2.21 -2.67
CA THR A 272 -19.35 2.29 -1.28
C THR A 272 -18.17 1.85 -0.42
N TRP A 273 -17.81 2.66 0.58
CA TRP A 273 -16.84 2.25 1.58
C TRP A 273 -17.49 1.25 2.53
N CYS A 274 -16.99 0.01 2.56
CA CYS A 274 -17.45 -0.96 3.55
C CYS A 274 -16.68 -0.78 4.85
N ARG A 275 -17.38 -0.38 5.92
CA ARG A 275 -16.80 -0.36 7.28
C ARG A 275 -16.24 -1.72 7.69
N ARG A 276 -16.93 -2.81 7.32
CA ARG A 276 -16.54 -4.19 7.67
C ARG A 276 -15.24 -4.63 6.99
N TYR A 277 -14.94 -4.10 5.81
CA TYR A 277 -13.80 -4.56 5.00
C TYR A 277 -12.70 -3.52 4.79
N ARG A 278 -12.91 -2.25 5.21
CA ARG A 278 -12.06 -1.10 4.89
C ARG A 278 -11.66 -1.06 3.41
N ARG A 279 -12.63 -1.31 2.54
CA ARG A 279 -12.45 -1.37 1.09
C ARG A 279 -13.62 -0.70 0.38
N TYR A 280 -13.30 -0.19 -0.80
CA TYR A 280 -14.27 0.27 -1.76
C TYR A 280 -14.81 -0.92 -2.54
N TYR A 281 -16.13 -1.03 -2.66
CA TYR A 281 -16.78 -1.97 -3.57
C TYR A 281 -17.72 -1.21 -4.48
N GLN A 282 -17.69 -1.56 -5.76
CA GLN A 282 -18.61 -1.00 -6.73
C GLN A 282 -19.99 -1.61 -6.49
N LYS A 283 -21.04 -0.78 -6.44
CA LYS A 283 -22.40 -1.32 -6.37
C LYS A 283 -22.64 -2.10 -7.69
N PRO A 284 -23.12 -3.35 -7.65
CA PRO A 284 -23.43 -4.10 -8.86
C PRO A 284 -24.37 -3.25 -9.73
N ARG A 285 -24.01 -3.05 -11.00
CA ARG A 285 -24.90 -2.42 -11.97
C ARG A 285 -26.16 -3.27 -12.07
N ASP A 286 -27.31 -2.60 -12.15
CA ASP A 286 -28.57 -3.28 -12.46
C ASP A 286 -28.44 -3.85 -13.88
N PRO A 287 -28.51 -5.18 -14.07
CA PRO A 287 -28.21 -5.82 -15.35
C PRO A 287 -29.12 -5.33 -16.48
N GLU A 288 -30.32 -4.83 -16.18
CA GLU A 288 -31.28 -4.30 -17.16
C GLU A 288 -30.89 -2.94 -17.74
N THR A 289 -29.97 -2.19 -17.11
CA THR A 289 -29.51 -0.87 -17.59
C THR A 289 -28.10 -0.87 -18.17
N ALA A 290 -27.46 -2.03 -18.26
CA ALA A 290 -26.20 -2.19 -18.97
C ALA A 290 -26.46 -2.12 -20.49
N SER A 291 -26.73 -0.91 -21.00
CA SER A 291 -26.79 -0.65 -22.43
C SER A 291 -25.46 -1.01 -23.08
N ILE A 292 -25.56 -1.51 -24.31
CA ILE A 292 -24.46 -2.01 -25.16
C ILE A 292 -23.53 -0.88 -25.64
N GLU A 293 -23.75 0.37 -25.22
CA GLU A 293 -22.82 1.46 -25.50
C GLU A 293 -21.59 1.35 -24.58
N GLU A 294 -20.61 0.62 -25.12
CA GLU A 294 -19.24 0.42 -24.64
C GLU A 294 -18.44 1.74 -24.60
N SER A 295 -18.87 2.71 -23.81
CA SER A 295 -18.07 3.89 -23.49
C SER A 295 -18.18 4.23 -22.01
N TYR A 296 -17.13 4.85 -21.47
CA TYR A 296 -17.11 5.32 -20.10
C TYR A 296 -18.31 6.26 -19.84
N PRO A 297 -19.20 5.96 -18.89
CA PRO A 297 -20.52 6.61 -18.83
C PRO A 297 -20.47 8.01 -18.19
N TYR A 298 -19.30 8.49 -17.76
CA TYR A 298 -19.18 9.72 -16.98
C TYR A 298 -18.37 10.76 -17.73
N GLU A 299 -18.83 12.01 -17.71
CA GLU A 299 -18.12 13.11 -18.35
C GLU A 299 -16.83 13.52 -17.64
N ARG A 300 -16.61 13.05 -16.40
CA ARG A 300 -15.50 13.46 -15.53
C ARG A 300 -15.03 12.29 -14.68
N LEU A 301 -13.72 12.22 -14.44
CA LEU A 301 -13.17 11.24 -13.51
C LEU A 301 -13.52 11.64 -12.07
N ALA A 302 -13.80 10.66 -11.20
CA ALA A 302 -14.10 10.92 -9.80
C ALA A 302 -12.96 11.71 -9.09
N THR A 303 -11.71 11.47 -9.49
CA THR A 303 -10.54 12.21 -9.01
C THR A 303 -10.60 13.69 -9.39
N SER A 304 -11.07 14.01 -10.61
CA SER A 304 -11.25 15.40 -11.03
C SER A 304 -12.25 16.14 -10.14
N HIS A 305 -13.39 15.51 -9.86
CA HIS A 305 -14.39 16.07 -8.95
C HIS A 305 -13.79 16.33 -7.57
N PHE A 306 -13.15 15.32 -6.97
CA PHE A 306 -12.55 15.45 -5.65
C PHE A 306 -11.57 16.63 -5.58
N LEU A 307 -10.62 16.72 -6.52
CA LEU A 307 -9.57 17.73 -6.49
C LEU A 307 -10.08 19.15 -6.81
N ARG A 308 -11.09 19.29 -7.68
CA ARG A 308 -11.61 20.62 -8.08
C ARG A 308 -12.70 21.15 -7.17
N GLU A 309 -13.59 20.30 -6.66
CA GLU A 309 -14.82 20.73 -5.98
C GLU A 309 -14.80 20.49 -4.48
N PHE A 310 -14.11 19.44 -4.02
CA PHE A 310 -14.16 19.04 -2.61
C PHE A 310 -12.95 19.50 -1.82
N VAL A 311 -11.76 19.55 -2.44
CA VAL A 311 -10.57 20.07 -1.79
C VAL A 311 -10.54 21.59 -1.98
N PRO A 312 -10.62 22.40 -0.90
CA PRO A 312 -10.48 23.84 -1.02
C PRO A 312 -9.16 24.21 -1.70
N ALA A 313 -9.18 25.16 -2.63
CA ALA A 313 -8.02 25.46 -3.47
C ALA A 313 -6.77 25.86 -2.65
N ASN A 314 -6.96 26.48 -1.49
CA ASN A 314 -5.88 26.84 -0.56
C ASN A 314 -5.30 25.64 0.22
N CYS A 315 -6.00 24.50 0.26
CA CYS A 315 -5.51 23.27 0.89
C CYS A 315 -4.58 22.46 -0.04
N LEU A 316 -4.69 22.63 -1.35
CA LEU A 316 -3.95 21.84 -2.35
C LEU A 316 -2.43 21.99 -2.23
N ALA A 317 -1.94 23.18 -1.86
CA ALA A 317 -0.51 23.44 -1.64
C ALA A 317 0.06 22.66 -0.45
N HIS A 318 -0.79 22.16 0.43
CA HIS A 318 -0.40 21.41 1.63
C HIS A 318 -0.48 19.89 1.44
N LEU A 319 -0.94 19.42 0.28
CA LEU A 319 -0.84 18.01 -0.04
C LEU A 319 0.63 17.59 -0.09
N ARG A 320 0.95 16.49 0.58
CA ARG A 320 2.29 15.88 0.60
C ARG A 320 2.28 14.47 0.04
N PHE A 321 1.12 13.83 0.07
CA PHE A 321 0.89 12.53 -0.52
C PHE A 321 -0.51 12.50 -1.12
N LEU A 322 -0.62 12.04 -2.37
CA LEU A 322 -1.88 11.84 -3.08
C LEU A 322 -1.85 10.47 -3.75
N GLU A 323 -2.73 9.57 -3.33
CA GLU A 323 -2.90 8.26 -3.96
C GLU A 323 -4.16 8.25 -4.82
N LEU A 324 -3.98 8.06 -6.12
CA LEU A 324 -5.06 7.98 -7.10
C LEU A 324 -5.29 6.52 -7.45
N VAL A 325 -6.42 5.97 -7.03
CA VAL A 325 -6.78 4.59 -7.31
C VAL A 325 -7.84 4.56 -8.40
N PHE A 326 -7.47 4.07 -9.57
CA PHE A 326 -8.39 3.82 -10.67
C PHE A 326 -8.91 2.39 -10.55
N PRO A 327 -10.23 2.17 -10.58
CA PRO A 327 -10.78 0.82 -10.54
C PRO A 327 -10.39 0.03 -11.81
N PRO A 328 -10.53 -1.30 -11.79
CA PRO A 328 -10.34 -2.09 -13.00
C PRO A 328 -11.44 -1.75 -14.00
N TYR A 329 -11.06 -1.21 -15.15
CA TYR A 329 -11.98 -1.03 -16.27
C TYR A 329 -11.69 -2.06 -17.35
N TRP A 330 -12.73 -2.35 -18.12
CA TRP A 330 -12.59 -3.11 -19.35
C TRP A 330 -11.96 -2.21 -20.42
N PRO A 331 -11.19 -2.78 -21.37
CA PRO A 331 -10.56 -1.99 -22.44
C PRO A 331 -11.54 -1.04 -23.14
N HIS A 332 -12.75 -1.53 -23.42
CA HIS A 332 -13.81 -0.79 -24.10
C HIS A 332 -14.58 0.18 -23.17
N SER A 333 -14.47 0.05 -21.85
CA SER A 333 -15.16 0.96 -20.92
C SER A 333 -14.28 2.08 -20.39
N TRP A 334 -13.00 2.10 -20.75
CA TRP A 334 -12.08 3.16 -20.37
C TRP A 334 -12.23 4.36 -21.32
N PRO A 335 -12.27 5.60 -20.80
CA PRO A 335 -12.40 6.78 -21.65
C PRO A 335 -11.12 6.98 -22.49
N VAL A 336 -11.27 7.10 -23.82
CA VAL A 336 -10.17 7.32 -24.77
C VAL A 336 -9.97 8.81 -25.09
N ASP A 337 -8.85 9.18 -25.69
CA ASP A 337 -8.35 10.53 -26.02
C ASP A 337 -9.31 11.73 -25.85
N ASP A 338 -10.33 11.83 -26.71
CA ASP A 338 -11.26 12.96 -26.77
C ASP A 338 -12.52 12.79 -25.91
N HIS A 339 -12.59 11.71 -25.13
CA HIS A 339 -13.65 11.48 -24.18
C HIS A 339 -13.69 12.64 -23.16
N PRO A 340 -14.87 13.21 -22.85
CA PRO A 340 -15.00 14.35 -21.94
C PRO A 340 -14.27 14.15 -20.61
N ALA A 341 -14.27 12.93 -20.06
CA ALA A 341 -13.55 12.61 -18.83
C ALA A 341 -12.03 12.79 -18.91
N ILE A 342 -11.41 12.45 -20.04
CA ILE A 342 -9.97 12.63 -20.25
C ILE A 342 -9.64 14.11 -20.50
N VAL A 343 -10.52 14.83 -21.19
CA VAL A 343 -10.40 16.30 -21.36
C VAL A 343 -10.47 16.99 -20.00
N ASP A 344 -11.49 16.70 -19.19
CA ASP A 344 -11.62 17.27 -17.84
C ASP A 344 -10.46 16.87 -16.91
N TRP A 345 -9.92 15.66 -17.04
CA TRP A 345 -8.74 15.26 -16.30
C TRP A 345 -7.51 16.09 -16.68
N ARG A 346 -7.24 16.27 -17.98
CA ARG A 346 -6.16 17.14 -18.46
C ARG A 346 -6.32 18.57 -17.94
N ASP A 347 -7.53 19.11 -18.01
CA ASP A 347 -7.85 20.44 -17.47
C ASP A 347 -7.66 20.51 -15.95
N THR A 348 -7.97 19.43 -15.24
CA THR A 348 -7.75 19.32 -13.80
C THR A 348 -6.27 19.31 -13.47
N VAL A 349 -5.46 18.50 -14.16
CA VAL A 349 -3.99 18.47 -13.98
C VAL A 349 -3.38 19.83 -14.28
N ASN A 350 -3.78 20.48 -15.38
CA ASN A 350 -3.31 21.83 -15.72
C ASN A 350 -3.69 22.86 -14.65
N TRP A 351 -4.92 22.81 -14.15
CA TRP A 351 -5.37 23.66 -13.06
C TRP A 351 -4.58 23.42 -11.75
N LEU A 352 -4.26 22.16 -11.44
CA LEU A 352 -3.49 21.79 -10.25
C LEU A 352 -2.06 22.33 -10.24
N ARG A 353 -1.42 22.49 -11.41
CA ARG A 353 -0.03 22.98 -11.52
C ARG A 353 0.20 24.29 -10.78
N GLY A 354 -0.79 25.18 -10.75
CA GLY A 354 -0.72 26.46 -10.03
C GLY A 354 -1.22 26.43 -8.58
N LYS A 355 -1.65 25.26 -8.08
CA LYS A 355 -2.29 25.10 -6.76
C LYS A 355 -1.53 24.17 -5.83
N ILE A 356 -0.77 23.22 -6.36
CA ILE A 356 -0.01 22.24 -5.57
C ILE A 356 1.45 22.65 -5.39
N ASP A 357 2.04 22.26 -4.27
CA ASP A 357 3.49 22.33 -4.02
C ASP A 357 4.13 21.07 -4.63
N ALA A 358 4.30 21.06 -5.95
CA ALA A 358 4.72 19.88 -6.69
C ALA A 358 6.04 19.26 -6.20
N PRO A 359 7.09 20.03 -5.83
CA PRO A 359 8.31 19.48 -5.27
C PRO A 359 8.12 18.73 -3.94
N ALA A 360 7.10 19.09 -3.17
CA ALA A 360 6.80 18.48 -1.87
C ALA A 360 5.70 17.39 -1.95
N LEU A 361 5.06 17.20 -3.11
CA LEU A 361 3.96 16.27 -3.30
C LEU A 361 4.47 14.94 -3.87
N THR A 362 4.22 13.86 -3.15
CA THR A 362 4.34 12.49 -3.69
C THR A 362 3.01 12.06 -4.26
N ILE A 363 2.96 11.77 -5.57
CA ILE A 363 1.77 11.19 -6.21
C ILE A 363 2.00 9.70 -6.44
N ARG A 364 1.05 8.88 -6.02
CA ARG A 364 1.01 7.46 -6.30
C ARG A 364 -0.22 7.15 -7.13
N VAL A 365 -0.02 6.67 -8.35
CA VAL A 365 -1.11 6.20 -9.20
C VAL A 365 -1.20 4.69 -9.11
N VAL A 366 -2.38 4.17 -8.76
CA VAL A 366 -2.66 2.75 -8.63
C VAL A 366 -3.78 2.40 -9.58
N PHE A 367 -3.51 1.45 -10.47
CA PHE A 367 -4.51 0.84 -11.32
C PHE A 367 -4.92 -0.47 -10.66
N ALA A 368 -6.11 -0.49 -10.06
CA ALA A 368 -6.64 -1.69 -9.44
C ALA A 368 -6.98 -2.71 -10.53
N ASP A 369 -6.73 -3.99 -10.24
CA ASP A 369 -7.13 -5.09 -11.10
C ASP A 369 -8.41 -5.77 -10.56
N PHE A 370 -9.09 -6.56 -11.39
CA PHE A 370 -10.25 -7.34 -10.98
C PHE A 370 -9.84 -8.37 -9.94
N LEU A 371 -10.01 -8.05 -8.66
CA LEU A 371 -9.52 -8.85 -7.53
C LEU A 371 -10.06 -10.29 -7.47
N GLN A 372 -11.21 -10.56 -8.08
CA GLN A 372 -11.81 -11.89 -8.07
C GLN A 372 -11.40 -12.73 -9.28
N ASN A 373 -10.87 -12.11 -10.36
CA ASN A 373 -10.48 -12.83 -11.57
C ASN A 373 -9.59 -11.96 -12.50
N PRO A 374 -8.34 -11.64 -12.13
CA PRO A 374 -7.49 -10.76 -12.95
C PRO A 374 -7.11 -11.40 -14.30
N ALA A 375 -7.07 -12.73 -14.36
CA ALA A 375 -6.64 -13.50 -15.53
C ALA A 375 -7.80 -13.92 -16.43
N GLY A 376 -8.97 -14.23 -15.90
CA GLY A 376 -10.08 -14.79 -16.67
C GLY A 376 -10.69 -13.78 -17.62
N SER A 377 -10.92 -12.55 -17.14
CA SER A 377 -11.41 -11.44 -17.97
C SER A 377 -10.37 -10.94 -18.97
N ARG A 378 -9.08 -11.04 -18.64
CA ARG A 378 -7.98 -10.59 -19.50
C ARG A 378 -7.43 -11.65 -20.46
N SER A 379 -7.75 -12.93 -20.25
CA SER A 379 -7.31 -14.00 -21.16
C SER A 379 -7.86 -13.85 -22.58
N GLY A 380 -8.97 -13.11 -22.73
CA GLY A 380 -9.51 -12.70 -24.02
C GLY A 380 -9.03 -11.33 -24.51
N THR A 381 -8.27 -10.58 -23.72
CA THR A 381 -7.77 -9.26 -24.11
C THR A 381 -6.76 -9.40 -25.23
N THR A 382 -7.12 -8.87 -26.39
CA THR A 382 -6.23 -8.78 -27.54
C THR A 382 -5.05 -7.85 -27.24
N LYS A 383 -3.96 -8.02 -27.99
CA LYS A 383 -2.79 -7.14 -27.89
C LYS A 383 -3.16 -5.66 -28.07
N ASP A 384 -4.15 -5.36 -28.90
CA ASP A 384 -4.55 -3.98 -29.18
C ASP A 384 -5.44 -3.39 -28.07
N GLU A 385 -6.34 -4.17 -27.48
CA GLU A 385 -7.05 -3.79 -26.25
C GLU A 385 -6.08 -3.55 -25.08
N GLY A 386 -5.05 -4.39 -24.95
CA GLY A 386 -3.99 -4.19 -23.96
C GLY A 386 -3.24 -2.86 -24.18
N LYS A 387 -2.96 -2.49 -25.44
CA LYS A 387 -2.38 -1.16 -25.76
C LYS A 387 -3.34 -0.02 -25.45
N GLN A 388 -4.65 -0.19 -25.66
CA GLN A 388 -5.65 0.83 -25.32
C GLN A 388 -5.69 1.08 -23.82
N ILE A 389 -5.66 0.03 -22.99
CA ILE A 389 -5.56 0.17 -21.53
C ILE A 389 -4.30 0.95 -21.15
N VAL A 390 -3.14 0.57 -21.70
CA VAL A 390 -1.87 1.24 -21.41
C VAL A 390 -1.90 2.71 -21.86
N ARG A 391 -2.47 3.02 -23.02
CA ARG A 391 -2.65 4.42 -23.48
C ARG A 391 -3.56 5.20 -22.54
N GLY A 392 -4.66 4.60 -22.10
CA GLY A 392 -5.56 5.19 -21.11
C GLY A 392 -4.84 5.54 -19.80
N TYR A 393 -3.93 4.67 -19.34
CA TYR A 393 -3.11 4.91 -18.16
C TYR A 393 -2.06 5.99 -18.38
N ILE A 394 -1.44 6.04 -19.57
CA ILE A 394 -0.49 7.09 -19.94
C ILE A 394 -1.16 8.47 -19.93
N HIS A 395 -2.40 8.58 -20.40
CA HIS A 395 -3.11 9.87 -20.40
C HIS A 395 -3.52 10.37 -19.01
N VAL A 396 -3.52 9.48 -18.02
CA VAL A 396 -3.75 9.84 -16.63
C VAL A 396 -2.50 10.40 -15.97
N ILE A 397 -1.31 9.91 -16.38
CA ILE A 397 0.00 10.27 -15.82
C ILE A 397 0.49 11.57 -16.47
#